data_AF-A0A965CXZ4-F1
#
_entry.id   AF-A0A965CXZ4-F1
#
_cell.length_a   1.000
_cell.length_b   1.000
_cell.length_c   1.000
_cell.angle_alpha   90.00
_cell.angle_beta   90.00
_cell.angle_gamma   90.00
#
_symmetry.space_group_name_H-M   'P 1'
#
loop_
_entity.id
_entity.type
_entity.pdbx_description
1 polymer ?
#
loop_
_entity_poly.entity_id
_entity_poly.type
_entity_poly.pdbx_seq_one_letter_code
_entity_poly.pdbx_strand_id
1 'polypeptide(L)'
;MLMVVHPSFPTKTFAEFMALAKKAKPNSLTFGSGGIGSSPHMAGELLAAALGIKMNHVPYKGENPALTDTVGGQIPIMFGNLPVAVPFVQSGKLRGLANTASARSPLAPTIPTVAESGIRDFSIATWSAVLGPAGMPAELAARIQRDIKRVYNQPETRDRLVGMGVDIICDTPEEFGAFLRAEITRYARVIKNAGIKAE
;
A
#
# COMPACT_ATOMS: atom_id res chain seq x y z
N MET A 1 -1.42 -2.71 0.79
CA MET A 1 -2.03 -2.47 -0.54
C MET A 1 -1.86 -3.74 -1.36
N LEU A 2 -2.61 -3.89 -2.44
CA LEU A 2 -2.50 -5.04 -3.34
C LEU A 2 -1.97 -4.57 -4.69
N MET A 3 -0.90 -5.22 -5.16
CA MET A 3 -0.48 -5.13 -6.55
C MET A 3 -1.37 -6.05 -7.38
N VAL A 4 -2.12 -5.46 -8.31
CA VAL A 4 -3.00 -6.19 -9.22
C VAL A 4 -2.59 -5.96 -10.66
N VAL A 5 -2.87 -6.94 -11.51
CA VAL A 5 -2.66 -6.86 -12.96
C VAL A 5 -3.91 -7.26 -13.71
N HIS A 6 -4.09 -6.71 -14.91
CA HIS A 6 -5.11 -7.19 -15.84
C HIS A 6 -4.80 -8.65 -16.25
N PRO A 7 -5.80 -9.53 -16.46
CA PRO A 7 -5.56 -10.95 -16.79
C PRO A 7 -4.72 -11.20 -18.05
N SER A 8 -4.70 -10.28 -19.01
CA SER A 8 -3.85 -10.34 -20.22
C SER A 8 -2.37 -10.03 -19.96
N PHE A 9 -2.02 -9.49 -18.78
CA PHE A 9 -0.63 -9.25 -18.41
C PHE A 9 0.08 -10.62 -18.27
N PRO A 10 1.30 -10.79 -18.84
CA PRO A 10 1.90 -12.11 -19.08
C PRO A 10 2.47 -12.79 -17.82
N THR A 11 2.03 -12.40 -16.62
CA THR A 11 2.50 -12.96 -15.35
C THR A 11 1.33 -13.35 -14.46
N LYS A 12 1.41 -14.55 -13.88
CA LYS A 12 0.42 -15.10 -12.95
C LYS A 12 0.85 -15.00 -11.50
N THR A 13 2.15 -14.91 -11.26
CA THR A 13 2.74 -14.84 -9.92
C THR A 13 3.63 -13.61 -9.79
N PHE A 14 3.87 -13.17 -8.55
CA PHE A 14 4.83 -12.10 -8.30
C PHE A 14 6.26 -12.49 -8.70
N ALA A 15 6.63 -13.76 -8.56
CA ALA A 15 7.93 -14.26 -9.01
C ALA A 15 8.12 -14.09 -10.53
N GLU A 16 7.09 -14.41 -11.32
CA GLU A 16 7.08 -14.17 -12.77
C GLU A 16 7.16 -12.68 -13.09
N PHE A 17 6.43 -11.83 -12.34
CA PHE A 17 6.55 -10.38 -12.47
C PHE A 17 7.97 -9.90 -12.25
N MET A 18 8.64 -10.32 -11.17
CA MET A 18 10.03 -9.94 -10.91
C MET A 18 10.96 -10.39 -12.04
N ALA A 19 10.79 -11.61 -12.55
CA ALA A 19 11.61 -12.13 -13.65
C ALA A 19 11.40 -11.35 -14.95
N LEU A 20 10.16 -10.96 -15.25
CA LEU A 20 9.82 -10.13 -16.40
C LEU A 20 10.37 -8.72 -16.23
N ALA A 21 10.16 -8.11 -15.06
CA ALA A 21 10.53 -6.73 -14.78
C ALA A 21 12.04 -6.50 -14.85
N LYS A 22 12.86 -7.47 -14.41
CA LYS A 22 14.32 -7.42 -14.55
C LYS A 22 14.80 -7.38 -16.01
N LYS A 23 14.00 -7.88 -16.96
CA LYS A 23 14.31 -7.90 -18.40
C LYS A 23 13.63 -6.74 -19.15
N ALA A 24 12.74 -6.01 -18.49
CA ALA A 24 11.98 -4.94 -19.10
C ALA A 24 12.89 -3.74 -19.39
N LYS A 25 12.57 -2.99 -20.45
CA LYS A 25 13.24 -1.71 -20.70
C LYS A 25 12.80 -0.72 -19.61
N PRO A 26 13.67 0.20 -19.18
CA PRO A 26 13.26 1.26 -18.26
C PRO A 26 11.99 1.96 -18.74
N ASN A 27 11.02 2.16 -17.84
CA ASN A 27 9.73 2.80 -18.09
C ASN A 27 8.79 2.06 -19.07
N SER A 28 9.09 0.82 -19.47
CA SER A 28 8.17 0.05 -20.34
C SER A 28 7.03 -0.62 -19.56
N LEU A 29 7.15 -0.75 -18.24
CA LEU A 29 6.09 -1.23 -17.37
C LEU A 29 5.32 -0.04 -16.80
N THR A 30 4.02 0.00 -17.06
CA THR A 30 3.15 1.09 -16.61
C THR A 30 2.29 0.66 -15.44
N PHE A 31 2.11 1.52 -14.43
CA PHE A 31 1.17 1.28 -13.35
C PHE A 31 0.31 2.50 -13.02
N GLY A 32 -0.93 2.25 -12.60
CA GLY A 32 -1.84 3.27 -12.10
C GLY A 32 -1.86 3.40 -10.58
N SER A 33 -2.20 4.59 -10.09
CA SER A 33 -2.50 4.87 -8.68
C SER A 33 -3.63 5.90 -8.56
N GLY A 34 -4.07 6.16 -7.32
CA GLY A 34 -5.02 7.23 -7.03
C GLY A 34 -4.50 8.67 -7.08
N GLY A 35 -3.24 8.88 -7.51
CA GLY A 35 -2.66 10.21 -7.70
C GLY A 35 -1.19 10.30 -7.28
N ILE A 36 -0.54 11.41 -7.63
CA ILE A 36 0.84 11.72 -7.22
C ILE A 36 0.90 11.85 -5.69
N GLY A 37 1.98 11.36 -5.08
CA GLY A 37 2.18 11.33 -3.63
C GLY A 37 1.26 10.41 -2.82
N SER A 38 0.24 9.80 -3.43
CA SER A 38 -0.65 8.85 -2.74
C SER A 38 0.10 7.60 -2.26
N SER A 39 -0.38 6.93 -1.21
CA SER A 39 0.23 5.69 -0.72
C SER A 39 0.39 4.61 -1.82
N PRO A 40 -0.56 4.40 -2.75
CA PRO A 40 -0.35 3.45 -3.86
C PRO A 40 0.69 3.90 -4.89
N HIS A 41 0.84 5.21 -5.13
CA HIS A 41 1.97 5.70 -5.93
C HIS A 41 3.30 5.39 -5.25
N MET A 42 3.42 5.70 -3.96
CA MET A 42 4.62 5.39 -3.17
C MET A 42 4.91 3.89 -3.11
N ALA A 43 3.89 3.03 -3.15
CA ALA A 43 4.07 1.59 -3.17
C ALA A 43 4.68 1.08 -4.47
N GLY A 44 4.20 1.59 -5.61
CA GLY A 44 4.78 1.28 -6.91
C GLY A 44 6.23 1.73 -7.02
N GLU A 45 6.53 2.95 -6.59
CA GLU A 45 7.88 3.51 -6.61
C GLU A 45 8.84 2.79 -5.66
N LEU A 46 8.40 2.46 -4.44
CA LEU A 46 9.19 1.69 -3.50
C LEU A 46 9.48 0.28 -4.03
N LEU A 47 8.49 -0.37 -4.68
CA LEU A 47 8.70 -1.67 -5.31
C LEU A 47 9.69 -1.58 -6.46
N ALA A 48 9.54 -0.59 -7.34
CA ALA A 48 10.44 -0.36 -8.45
C ALA A 48 11.88 -0.15 -7.95
N ALA A 49 12.06 0.66 -6.91
CA ALA A 49 13.35 0.88 -6.27
C ALA A 49 13.94 -0.40 -5.66
N ALA A 50 13.12 -1.20 -4.95
CA ALA A 50 13.56 -2.46 -4.34
C ALA A 50 13.97 -3.51 -5.38
N LEU A 51 13.36 -3.47 -6.57
CA LEU A 51 13.70 -4.33 -7.70
C LEU A 51 14.84 -3.78 -8.59
N GLY A 52 15.27 -2.54 -8.36
CA GLY A 52 16.26 -1.86 -9.20
C GLY A 52 15.75 -1.58 -10.62
N ILE A 53 14.44 -1.41 -10.79
CA ILE A 53 13.79 -1.16 -12.08
C ILE A 53 13.20 0.26 -12.12
N LYS A 54 12.75 0.69 -13.31
CA LYS A 54 11.97 1.91 -13.48
C LYS A 54 10.62 1.58 -14.12
N MET A 55 9.55 2.08 -13.51
CA MET A 55 8.18 1.92 -14.00
C MET A 55 7.63 3.30 -14.37
N ASN A 56 6.72 3.33 -15.34
CA ASN A 56 6.00 4.55 -15.71
C ASN A 56 4.73 4.67 -14.85
N HIS A 57 4.64 5.72 -14.05
CA HIS A 57 3.45 6.00 -13.25
C HIS A 57 2.41 6.78 -14.04
N VAL A 58 1.16 6.31 -14.02
CA VAL A 58 0.00 7.03 -14.55
C VAL A 58 -0.88 7.47 -13.36
N PRO A 59 -0.87 8.76 -13.00
CA PRO A 59 -1.69 9.27 -11.91
C PRO A 59 -3.15 9.42 -12.33
N TYR A 60 -4.07 8.93 -11.51
CA TYR A 60 -5.50 9.19 -11.64
C TYR A 60 -5.99 10.13 -10.55
N LYS A 61 -7.20 10.68 -10.71
CA LYS A 61 -7.88 11.49 -9.69
C LYS A 61 -8.65 10.60 -8.70
N GLY A 62 -7.92 9.71 -8.01
CA GLY A 62 -8.47 8.70 -7.11
C GLY A 62 -8.35 7.25 -7.64
N GLU A 63 -8.56 6.27 -6.75
CA GLU A 63 -8.33 4.86 -7.08
C GLU A 63 -9.40 4.26 -8.02
N ASN A 64 -10.66 4.72 -7.94
CA ASN A 64 -11.74 4.14 -8.75
C ASN A 64 -11.53 4.32 -10.28
N PRO A 65 -11.10 5.50 -10.77
CA PRO A 65 -10.70 5.64 -12.18
C PRO A 65 -9.55 4.71 -12.59
N ALA A 66 -8.49 4.61 -11.77
CA ALA A 66 -7.36 3.72 -12.04
C ALA A 66 -7.81 2.25 -12.10
N LEU A 67 -8.69 1.84 -11.19
CA LEU A 67 -9.25 0.50 -11.14
C LEU A 67 -10.06 0.18 -12.39
N THR A 68 -10.89 1.13 -12.83
CA THR A 68 -11.73 0.98 -14.03
C THR A 68 -10.87 0.75 -15.26
N ASP A 69 -9.81 1.55 -15.43
CA ASP A 69 -8.88 1.42 -16.56
C ASP A 69 -8.05 0.13 -16.48
N THR A 70 -7.69 -0.32 -15.28
CA THR A 70 -6.99 -1.60 -15.10
C THR A 70 -7.88 -2.78 -15.46
N VAL A 71 -9.14 -2.76 -15.02
CA VAL A 71 -10.16 -3.77 -15.38
C VAL A 71 -10.45 -3.76 -16.87
N GLY A 72 -10.46 -2.59 -17.50
CA GLY A 72 -10.62 -2.41 -18.95
C GLY A 72 -9.37 -2.68 -19.78
N GLY A 73 -8.23 -3.02 -19.14
CA GLY A 73 -6.96 -3.32 -19.82
C GLY A 73 -6.23 -2.12 -20.41
N GLN A 74 -6.63 -0.88 -20.07
CA GLN A 74 -5.97 0.34 -20.52
C GLN A 74 -4.62 0.55 -19.83
N ILE A 75 -4.54 0.19 -18.54
CA ILE A 75 -3.29 0.09 -17.80
C ILE A 75 -3.07 -1.35 -17.31
N PRO A 76 -1.86 -1.89 -17.41
CA PRO A 76 -1.63 -3.31 -17.15
C PRO A 76 -1.52 -3.65 -15.66
N ILE A 77 -1.10 -2.69 -14.84
CA ILE A 77 -0.77 -2.85 -13.43
C ILE A 77 -1.43 -1.73 -12.63
N MET A 78 -1.90 -2.02 -11.43
CA MET A 78 -2.34 -1.02 -10.46
C MET A 78 -1.87 -1.41 -9.05
N PHE A 79 -1.58 -0.40 -8.26
CA PHE A 79 -1.52 -0.52 -6.81
C PHE A 79 -2.79 0.09 -6.24
N GLY A 80 -3.50 -0.68 -5.42
CA GLY A 80 -4.77 -0.24 -4.83
C GLY A 80 -4.92 -0.69 -3.38
N ASN A 81 -5.77 -0.01 -2.63
CA ASN A 81 -6.17 -0.48 -1.31
C ASN A 81 -6.98 -1.78 -1.43
N LEU A 82 -6.88 -2.65 -0.43
CA LEU A 82 -7.47 -3.99 -0.50
C LEU A 82 -8.99 -3.97 -0.70
N PRO A 83 -9.78 -3.13 0.02
CA PRO A 83 -11.23 -3.08 -0.18
C PRO A 83 -11.65 -2.72 -1.61
N VAL A 84 -10.81 -1.96 -2.31
CA VAL A 84 -11.04 -1.54 -3.70
C VAL A 84 -10.69 -2.67 -4.67
N ALA A 85 -9.55 -3.34 -4.46
CA ALA A 85 -9.01 -4.31 -5.41
C ALA A 85 -9.56 -5.74 -5.23
N VAL A 86 -9.80 -6.19 -4.00
CA VAL A 86 -10.15 -7.59 -3.67
C VAL A 86 -11.41 -8.09 -4.39
N PRO A 87 -12.53 -7.33 -4.48
CA PRO A 87 -13.72 -7.79 -5.21
C PRO A 87 -13.45 -8.12 -6.69
N PHE A 88 -12.53 -7.39 -7.32
CA PHE A 88 -12.16 -7.60 -8.73
C PHE A 88 -11.20 -8.78 -8.90
N VAL A 89 -10.39 -9.07 -7.89
CA VAL A 89 -9.56 -10.28 -7.85
C VAL A 89 -10.43 -11.52 -7.64
N GLN A 90 -11.39 -11.47 -6.72
CA GLN A 90 -12.33 -12.57 -6.45
C GLN A 90 -13.23 -12.89 -7.65
N SER A 91 -13.65 -11.87 -8.41
CA SER A 91 -14.42 -12.06 -9.65
C SER A 91 -13.58 -12.43 -10.87
N GLY A 92 -12.25 -12.55 -10.73
CA GLY A 92 -11.34 -12.90 -11.82
C GLY A 92 -11.09 -11.80 -12.85
N LYS A 93 -11.67 -10.61 -12.67
CA LYS A 93 -11.46 -9.44 -13.54
C LYS A 93 -10.06 -8.87 -13.41
N LEU A 94 -9.41 -9.07 -12.27
CA LEU A 94 -8.01 -8.76 -12.01
C LEU A 94 -7.31 -9.95 -11.39
N ARG A 95 -5.97 -9.94 -11.47
CA ARG A 95 -5.13 -10.91 -10.77
C ARG A 95 -4.29 -10.18 -9.73
N GLY A 96 -4.46 -10.53 -8.46
CA GLY A 96 -3.59 -10.02 -7.39
C GLY A 96 -2.28 -10.81 -7.33
N LEU A 97 -1.15 -10.11 -7.41
CA LEU A 97 0.18 -10.74 -7.43
C LEU A 97 0.86 -10.72 -6.07
N ALA A 98 0.80 -9.60 -5.35
CA ALA A 98 1.43 -9.47 -4.04
C ALA A 98 0.76 -8.41 -3.17
N ASN A 99 0.60 -8.72 -1.88
CA ASN A 99 0.29 -7.74 -0.85
C ASN A 99 1.59 -7.00 -0.46
N THR A 100 1.51 -5.69 -0.39
CA THR A 100 2.66 -4.84 -0.05
C THR A 100 2.87 -4.71 1.47
N ALA A 101 1.91 -5.11 2.30
CA ALA A 101 2.03 -5.08 3.75
C ALA A 101 3.00 -6.16 4.28
N SER A 102 3.42 -6.02 5.54
CA SER A 102 4.32 -6.98 6.21
C SER A 102 3.70 -8.37 6.43
N ALA A 103 2.37 -8.45 6.50
CA ALA A 103 1.61 -9.69 6.66
C ALA A 103 0.50 -9.81 5.62
N ARG A 104 0.05 -11.05 5.38
CA ARG A 104 -1.10 -11.31 4.52
C ARG A 104 -2.37 -10.73 5.14
N SER A 105 -3.27 -10.27 4.28
CA SER A 105 -4.57 -9.76 4.75
C SER A 105 -5.58 -10.90 4.83
N PRO A 106 -6.45 -10.92 5.85
CA PRO A 106 -7.61 -11.81 5.88
C PRO A 106 -8.54 -11.67 4.67
N LEU A 107 -8.55 -10.51 3.99
CA LEU A 107 -9.34 -10.29 2.78
C LEU A 107 -8.75 -10.98 1.53
N ALA A 108 -7.46 -11.32 1.58
CA ALA A 108 -6.74 -11.95 0.47
C ALA A 108 -5.68 -12.95 0.98
N PRO A 109 -6.07 -13.99 1.74
CA PRO A 109 -5.15 -14.84 2.50
C PRO A 109 -4.26 -15.73 1.60
N THR A 110 -4.70 -15.95 0.35
CA THR A 110 -3.98 -16.74 -0.64
C THR A 110 -2.92 -15.94 -1.38
N ILE A 111 -2.95 -14.60 -1.30
CA ILE A 111 -1.99 -13.74 -1.97
C ILE A 111 -0.78 -13.52 -1.05
N PRO A 112 0.44 -13.86 -1.50
CA PRO A 112 1.63 -13.68 -0.69
C PRO A 112 1.96 -12.21 -0.49
N THR A 113 2.75 -11.91 0.53
CA THR A 113 3.36 -10.59 0.64
C THR A 113 4.55 -10.45 -0.32
N VAL A 114 4.95 -9.22 -0.62
CA VAL A 114 6.20 -8.95 -1.35
C VAL A 114 7.42 -9.51 -0.58
N ALA A 115 7.40 -9.42 0.76
CA ALA A 115 8.44 -9.97 1.61
C ALA A 115 8.54 -11.51 1.53
N GLU A 116 7.41 -12.21 1.59
CA GLU A 116 7.33 -13.66 1.39
C GLU A 116 7.79 -14.07 -0.02
N SER A 117 7.69 -13.17 -1.00
CA SER A 117 8.03 -13.43 -2.39
C SER A 117 9.50 -13.12 -2.73
N GLY A 118 10.33 -12.78 -1.75
CA GLY A 118 11.80 -12.72 -1.91
C GLY A 118 12.43 -11.34 -1.75
N ILE A 119 11.63 -10.27 -1.58
CA ILE A 119 12.17 -8.94 -1.24
C ILE A 119 12.04 -8.75 0.28
N ARG A 120 13.01 -9.31 1.02
CA ARG A 120 13.03 -9.25 2.49
C ARG A 120 12.91 -7.81 2.99
N ASP A 121 12.23 -7.63 4.12
CA ASP A 121 11.96 -6.34 4.76
C ASP A 121 11.09 -5.34 3.95
N PHE A 122 10.54 -5.76 2.80
CA PHE A 122 9.59 -4.95 2.08
C PHE A 122 8.27 -4.87 2.84
N SER A 123 7.88 -3.66 3.24
CA SER A 123 6.55 -3.38 3.77
C SER A 123 6.14 -1.95 3.41
N ILE A 124 4.97 -1.82 2.80
CA ILE A 124 4.27 -0.56 2.67
C ILE A 124 2.76 -0.80 2.82
N ALA A 125 2.18 -0.15 3.82
CA ALA A 125 0.76 -0.17 4.08
C ALA A 125 0.26 1.26 4.21
N THR A 126 -0.99 1.47 3.84
CA THR A 126 -1.69 2.71 4.15
C THR A 126 -2.02 2.67 5.63
N TRP A 127 -1.57 3.66 6.38
CA TRP A 127 -1.91 3.82 7.80
C TRP A 127 -2.68 5.12 8.00
N SER A 128 -3.44 5.17 9.08
CA SER A 128 -4.16 6.37 9.51
C SER A 128 -3.85 6.62 10.96
N ALA A 129 -3.72 7.89 11.34
CA ALA A 129 -3.38 8.27 12.69
C ALA A 129 -4.12 9.54 13.09
N VAL A 130 -4.21 9.75 14.40
CA VAL A 130 -4.74 10.98 15.00
C VAL A 130 -3.57 11.83 15.45
N LEU A 131 -3.52 13.08 14.99
CA LEU A 131 -2.49 14.05 15.34
C LEU A 131 -3.12 15.20 16.14
N GLY A 132 -2.50 15.53 17.26
CA GLY A 132 -2.82 16.75 18.03
C GLY A 132 -1.96 17.94 17.61
N PRO A 133 -2.33 19.17 18.01
CA PRO A 133 -1.51 20.36 17.78
C PRO A 133 -0.14 20.27 18.47
N ALA A 134 0.85 20.96 17.90
CA ALA A 134 2.17 21.10 18.50
C ALA A 134 2.06 21.73 19.90
N GLY A 135 2.81 21.19 20.87
CA GLY A 135 2.78 21.66 22.27
C GLY A 135 1.61 21.11 23.11
N MET A 136 0.79 20.19 22.57
CA MET A 136 -0.24 19.52 23.36
C MET A 136 0.38 18.85 24.61
N PRO A 137 -0.21 19.04 25.82
CA PRO A 137 0.29 18.40 27.03
C PRO A 137 0.33 16.88 26.91
N ALA A 138 1.44 16.26 27.33
CA ALA A 138 1.65 14.81 27.21
C ALA A 138 0.53 13.99 27.89
N GLU A 139 0.08 14.45 29.07
CA GLU A 139 -1.03 13.82 29.79
C GLU A 139 -2.34 13.80 29.00
N LEU A 140 -2.62 14.87 28.24
CA LEU A 140 -3.82 14.95 27.39
C LEU A 140 -3.70 14.00 26.21
N ALA A 141 -2.54 13.95 25.55
CA ALA A 141 -2.28 13.02 24.46
C ALA A 141 -2.41 11.56 24.93
N ALA A 142 -1.84 11.23 26.10
CA ALA A 142 -1.95 9.90 26.70
C ALA A 142 -3.40 9.55 27.05
N ARG A 143 -4.19 10.51 27.57
CA ARG A 143 -5.62 10.30 27.85
C ARG A 143 -6.42 10.01 26.57
N ILE A 144 -6.24 10.81 25.53
CA ILE A 144 -6.90 10.62 24.23
C ILE A 144 -6.53 9.25 23.65
N GLN A 145 -5.25 8.88 23.68
CA GLN A 145 -4.78 7.58 23.21
C GLN A 145 -5.46 6.42 23.97
N ARG A 146 -5.58 6.51 25.30
CA ARG A 146 -6.28 5.50 26.10
C ARG A 146 -7.75 5.36 25.73
N ASP A 147 -8.43 6.48 25.52
CA ASP A 147 -9.85 6.48 25.14
C ASP A 147 -10.06 5.89 23.73
N ILE A 148 -9.21 6.25 22.77
CA ILE A 148 -9.20 5.67 21.41
C ILE A 148 -8.95 4.15 21.49
N LYS A 149 -7.93 3.73 22.24
CA LYS A 149 -7.59 2.31 22.44
C LYS A 149 -8.76 1.54 23.08
N ARG A 150 -9.50 2.16 24.01
CA ARG A 150 -10.69 1.53 24.60
C ARG A 150 -11.77 1.28 23.55
N VAL A 151 -12.08 2.28 22.72
CA VAL A 151 -13.10 2.14 21.66
C VAL A 151 -12.72 1.08 20.64
N TYR A 152 -11.48 1.09 20.15
CA TYR A 152 -11.04 0.09 19.16
C TYR A 152 -10.94 -1.34 19.70
N ASN A 153 -10.88 -1.54 21.01
CA ASN A 153 -10.92 -2.87 21.62
C ASN A 153 -12.32 -3.35 21.98
N GLN A 154 -13.37 -2.55 21.75
CA GLN A 154 -14.74 -3.05 21.83
C GLN A 154 -14.98 -4.09 20.73
N PRO A 155 -15.55 -5.27 21.03
CA PRO A 155 -15.69 -6.36 20.06
C PRO A 155 -16.34 -5.94 18.75
N GLU A 156 -17.49 -5.27 18.81
CA GLU A 156 -18.23 -4.83 17.61
C GLU A 156 -17.40 -3.88 16.72
N THR A 157 -16.69 -2.93 17.32
CA THR A 157 -15.81 -2.00 16.59
C THR A 157 -14.64 -2.74 15.97
N ARG A 158 -13.98 -3.61 16.74
CA ARG A 158 -12.85 -4.42 16.28
C ARG A 158 -13.25 -5.31 15.11
N ASP A 159 -14.33 -6.07 15.26
CA ASP A 159 -14.78 -7.05 14.27
C ASP A 159 -15.19 -6.36 12.97
N ARG A 160 -15.85 -5.20 13.06
CA ARG A 160 -16.21 -4.41 11.87
C ARG A 160 -14.98 -3.91 11.12
N LEU A 161 -13.99 -3.38 11.83
CA LEU A 161 -12.76 -2.85 11.21
C LEU A 161 -11.90 -3.97 10.62
N VAL A 162 -11.71 -5.06 11.35
CA VAL A 162 -10.98 -6.24 10.87
C VAL A 162 -11.69 -6.86 9.66
N GLY A 163 -13.03 -6.92 9.68
CA GLY A 163 -13.85 -7.36 8.55
C GLY A 163 -13.70 -6.47 7.30
N MET A 164 -13.31 -5.21 7.48
CA MET A 164 -12.95 -4.29 6.39
C MET A 164 -11.46 -4.38 5.99
N GLY A 165 -10.69 -5.28 6.61
CA GLY A 165 -9.26 -5.46 6.37
C GLY A 165 -8.38 -4.40 7.03
N VAL A 166 -8.85 -3.75 8.09
CA VAL A 166 -8.08 -2.77 8.87
C VAL A 166 -7.38 -3.46 10.03
N ASP A 167 -6.05 -3.33 10.06
CA ASP A 167 -5.26 -3.73 11.22
C ASP A 167 -5.31 -2.63 12.29
N ILE A 168 -5.76 -2.99 13.49
CA ILE A 168 -5.89 -2.05 14.60
C ILE A 168 -4.56 -1.95 15.34
N ILE A 169 -3.92 -0.79 15.23
CA ILE A 169 -2.72 -0.42 15.94
C ILE A 169 -3.08 0.67 16.95
N CYS A 170 -2.68 0.51 18.21
CA CYS A 170 -3.00 1.43 19.30
C CYS A 170 -1.73 1.77 20.09
N ASP A 171 -0.73 2.23 19.35
CA ASP A 171 0.56 2.70 19.86
C ASP A 171 0.37 3.79 20.91
N THR A 172 1.33 3.91 21.84
CA THR A 172 1.43 5.10 22.68
C THR A 172 1.85 6.32 21.84
N PRO A 173 1.65 7.56 22.34
CA PRO A 173 2.14 8.74 21.64
C PRO A 173 3.64 8.69 21.31
N GLU A 174 4.46 8.10 22.19
CA GLU A 174 5.90 7.95 22.02
C GLU A 174 6.24 6.94 20.91
N GLU A 175 5.59 5.77 20.93
CA GLU A 175 5.73 4.72 19.91
C GLU A 175 5.34 5.25 18.53
N PHE A 176 4.18 5.91 18.43
CA PHE A 176 3.73 6.51 17.18
C PHE A 176 4.67 7.64 16.72
N GLY A 177 5.20 8.45 17.64
CA GLY A 177 6.20 9.46 17.33
C GLY A 177 7.49 8.87 16.74
N ALA A 178 7.95 7.74 17.25
CA ALA A 178 9.10 7.02 16.70
C ALA A 178 8.81 6.46 15.31
N PHE A 179 7.65 5.81 15.13
CA PHE A 179 7.17 5.32 13.85
C PHE A 179 7.09 6.43 12.79
N LEU A 180 6.48 7.57 13.13
CA LEU A 180 6.31 8.70 12.21
C LEU A 180 7.67 9.24 11.72
N ARG A 181 8.66 9.38 12.61
CA ARG A 181 10.02 9.82 12.24
C ARG A 181 10.71 8.82 11.30
N ALA A 182 10.54 7.52 11.55
CA ALA A 182 11.08 6.48 10.69
C ALA A 182 10.42 6.50 9.30
N GLU A 183 9.09 6.64 9.22
CA GLU A 183 8.35 6.75 7.96
C GLU A 183 8.77 7.98 7.16
N ILE A 184 8.88 9.15 7.80
CA ILE A 184 9.36 10.38 7.14
C ILE A 184 10.73 10.15 6.50
N THR A 185 11.67 9.56 7.26
CA THR A 185 13.03 9.30 6.77
C THR A 185 13.01 8.32 5.59
N ARG A 186 12.20 7.26 5.68
CA ARG A 186 12.06 6.23 4.64
C ARG A 186 11.49 6.82 3.35
N TYR A 187 10.38 7.54 3.43
CA TYR A 187 9.73 8.11 2.24
C TYR A 187 10.53 9.26 1.63
N ALA A 188 11.22 10.09 2.42
CA ALA A 188 12.12 11.12 1.89
C ALA A 188 13.19 10.52 0.98
N ARG A 189 13.74 9.35 1.34
CA ARG A 189 14.68 8.61 0.49
C ARG A 189 14.04 8.11 -0.80
N VAL A 190 12.83 7.56 -0.72
CA VAL A 190 12.08 7.08 -1.90
C VAL A 190 11.79 8.24 -2.86
N ILE A 191 11.24 9.34 -2.35
CA ILE A 191 10.92 10.55 -3.12
C ILE A 191 12.16 11.06 -3.85
N LYS A 192 13.29 11.19 -3.14
CA LYS A 192 14.55 11.64 -3.72
C LYS A 192 15.07 10.71 -4.82
N ASN A 193 15.03 9.40 -4.58
CA ASN A 193 15.53 8.41 -5.54
C ASN A 193 14.67 8.29 -6.79
N ALA A 194 13.35 8.41 -6.63
CA ALA A 194 12.38 8.37 -7.73
C ALA A 194 12.23 9.72 -8.45
N GLY A 195 12.84 10.80 -7.93
CA GLY A 195 12.73 12.14 -8.51
C GLY A 195 11.32 12.72 -8.43
N ILE A 196 10.51 12.26 -7.48
CA ILE A 196 9.13 12.70 -7.28
C ILE A 196 9.15 14.16 -6.80
N LYS A 197 8.36 15.02 -7.44
CA LYS A 197 8.17 16.42 -7.04
C LYS A 197 6.72 16.62 -6.61
N ALA A 198 6.52 17.44 -5.57
CA ALA A 198 5.21 18.04 -5.33
C ALA A 198 4.93 19.02 -6.47
N GLU A 199 3.73 18.99 -7.02
CA GLU A 199 3.25 20.02 -7.94
C GLU A 199 2.97 21.33 -7.20
#